data_AF-A0A173FDZ9-F1
#
_entry.id   AF-A0A173FDZ9-F1
#
_cell.length_a   1.000
_cell.length_b   1.000
_cell.length_c   1.000
_cell.angle_alpha   90.00
_cell.angle_beta   90.00
_cell.angle_gamma   90.00
#
_symmetry.space_group_name_H-M   'P 1'
#
loop_
_entity.id
_entity.type
_entity.pdbx_description
1 polymer ?
#
loop_
_entity_poly.entity_id
_entity_poly.type
_entity_poly.pdbx_seq_one_letter_code
_entity_poly.pdbx_strand_id
1 'polypeptide(L)'
;FTGDFHAITTATNAIAAILDNHIFQGNELGIDPTRIIWHRCLDMNDRALRGTIVGLGGPNQGVPREDHFDITVASEIMAVLCLSTSLEDFKERVSRIVVAYTYDKKPVTVKDLKCVGAITVIMKDALKPNLVQTLEHSPALVHGGPFANIAHGCNSVIATKAAMKLGDYVVTEAGFGADLGAEKFFDIKCRQAGIKPSCVVVVATIRALKMHGGVLKEDLKEENVDALLKGVANLEKHVENVKKYNLPVVVAINKFYTDTDKEVEVLLNWAKNKNIEISLSEVFAKGSEGGIDLANKVVKTIDENDGSKSFKVLYDEKLPIKEKITIICKEIYGASNVEFLQTAKNQIAVMKRNGWDKLPICMAKTQY
;
A
#
# COMPACT_ATOMS: atom_id res chain seq x y z
N PHE A 1 8.52 18.93 1.30
CA PHE A 1 8.23 18.67 2.72
C PHE A 1 9.55 18.64 3.48
N THR A 2 9.99 17.53 4.05
CA THR A 2 11.25 17.42 4.85
C THR A 2 12.43 16.82 4.10
N GLY A 3 12.25 16.42 2.83
CA GLY A 3 13.32 15.88 1.99
C GLY A 3 13.31 14.35 1.84
N ASP A 4 12.39 13.65 2.50
CA ASP A 4 12.32 12.18 2.50
C ASP A 4 12.30 11.60 1.08
N PHE A 5 11.47 12.14 0.18
CA PHE A 5 11.36 11.63 -1.18
C PHE A 5 12.63 11.91 -1.98
N HIS A 6 13.32 13.03 -1.74
CA HIS A 6 14.61 13.30 -2.36
C HIS A 6 15.66 12.28 -1.88
N ALA A 7 15.68 11.93 -0.60
CA ALA A 7 16.57 10.88 -0.09
C ALA A 7 16.27 9.52 -0.75
N ILE A 8 14.99 9.17 -0.94
CA ILE A 8 14.58 7.95 -1.66
C ILE A 8 15.03 7.99 -3.13
N THR A 9 14.85 9.13 -3.82
CA THR A 9 15.33 9.31 -5.20
C THR A 9 16.84 9.12 -5.28
N THR A 10 17.58 9.78 -4.39
CA THR A 10 19.04 9.69 -4.32
C THR A 10 19.50 8.26 -4.02
N ALA A 11 18.88 7.58 -3.05
CA ALA A 11 19.20 6.19 -2.72
C ALA A 11 18.94 5.25 -3.91
N THR A 12 17.80 5.40 -4.56
CA THR A 12 17.41 4.57 -5.71
C THR A 12 18.39 4.73 -6.87
N ASN A 13 18.71 5.98 -7.20
CA ASN A 13 19.62 6.30 -8.29
C ASN A 13 21.09 6.00 -7.94
N ALA A 14 21.48 6.03 -6.65
CA ALA A 14 22.79 5.58 -6.21
C ALA A 14 22.99 4.08 -6.43
N ILE A 15 21.98 3.25 -6.13
CA ILE A 15 22.02 1.80 -6.44
C ILE A 15 22.19 1.59 -7.95
N ALA A 16 21.41 2.27 -8.78
CA ALA A 16 21.49 2.17 -10.23
C ALA A 16 22.88 2.58 -10.77
N ALA A 17 23.43 3.70 -10.27
CA ALA A 17 24.75 4.19 -10.66
C ALA A 17 25.87 3.22 -10.26
N ILE A 18 25.81 2.66 -9.06
CA ILE A 18 26.80 1.69 -8.57
C ILE A 18 26.71 0.38 -9.35
N LEU A 19 25.50 -0.06 -9.70
CA LEU A 19 25.28 -1.24 -10.54
C LEU A 19 25.93 -1.06 -11.92
N ASP A 20 25.65 0.04 -12.62
CA ASP A 20 26.21 0.30 -13.94
C ASP A 20 27.74 0.48 -13.87
N ASN A 21 28.25 1.13 -12.82
CA ASN A 21 29.69 1.24 -12.57
C ASN A 21 30.33 -0.13 -12.32
N HIS A 22 29.69 -1.03 -11.57
CA HIS A 22 30.19 -2.39 -11.35
C HIS A 22 30.36 -3.16 -12.67
N ILE A 23 29.39 -3.02 -13.57
CA ILE A 23 29.47 -3.62 -14.92
C ILE A 23 30.62 -2.99 -15.71
N PHE A 24 30.72 -1.66 -15.69
CA PHE A 24 31.76 -0.92 -16.40
C PHE A 24 33.19 -1.29 -15.95
N GLN A 25 33.40 -1.49 -14.64
CA GLN A 25 34.72 -1.76 -14.04
C GLN A 25 35.18 -3.23 -14.18
N GLY A 26 34.48 -4.05 -14.97
CA GLY A 26 34.88 -5.44 -15.24
C GLY A 26 33.84 -6.49 -14.89
N ASN A 27 32.68 -6.10 -14.34
CA ASN A 27 31.52 -6.96 -14.11
C ASN A 27 31.86 -8.28 -13.38
N GLU A 28 32.62 -8.23 -12.29
CA GLU A 28 33.08 -9.43 -11.56
C GLU A 28 31.93 -10.33 -11.05
N LEU A 29 30.72 -9.77 -10.93
CA LEU A 29 29.52 -10.50 -10.50
C LEU A 29 28.84 -11.24 -11.67
N GLY A 30 29.30 -11.03 -12.91
CA GLY A 30 28.72 -11.63 -14.10
C GLY A 30 27.27 -11.22 -14.35
N ILE A 31 26.92 -9.96 -14.03
CA ILE A 31 25.58 -9.40 -14.25
C ILE A 31 25.28 -9.40 -15.75
N ASP A 32 24.11 -9.92 -16.13
CA ASP A 32 23.60 -9.82 -17.49
C ASP A 32 22.88 -8.45 -17.64
N PRO A 33 23.39 -7.52 -18.47
CA PRO A 33 22.77 -6.19 -18.62
C PRO A 33 21.33 -6.22 -19.14
N THR A 34 20.90 -7.33 -19.75
CA THR A 34 19.52 -7.54 -20.22
C THR A 34 18.58 -8.07 -19.13
N ARG A 35 19.11 -8.34 -17.94
CA ARG A 35 18.38 -8.89 -16.78
C ARG A 35 18.52 -8.02 -15.53
N ILE A 36 18.78 -6.74 -15.72
CA ILE A 36 18.69 -5.75 -14.65
C ILE A 36 17.21 -5.45 -14.44
N ILE A 37 16.74 -5.59 -13.20
CA ILE A 37 15.35 -5.32 -12.82
C ILE A 37 15.22 -4.05 -11.97
N TRP A 38 16.36 -3.48 -11.56
CA TRP A 38 16.41 -2.21 -10.85
C TRP A 38 16.30 -1.05 -11.81
N HIS A 39 15.25 -0.24 -11.65
CA HIS A 39 15.04 0.97 -12.42
C HIS A 39 15.58 2.21 -11.70
N ARG A 40 15.83 3.26 -12.46
CA ARG A 40 16.05 4.60 -11.91
C ARG A 40 14.70 5.20 -11.49
N CYS A 41 14.73 6.32 -10.77
CA CYS A 41 13.50 7.03 -10.45
C CYS A 41 13.64 8.55 -10.46
N LEU A 42 12.51 9.23 -10.66
CA LEU A 42 12.38 10.68 -10.59
C LEU A 42 10.98 11.03 -10.07
N ASP A 43 10.88 12.00 -9.15
CA ASP A 43 9.58 12.43 -8.62
C ASP A 43 8.94 13.50 -9.51
N MET A 44 8.77 13.15 -10.79
CA MET A 44 8.12 13.98 -11.81
C MET A 44 7.29 13.10 -12.73
N ASN A 45 6.15 13.62 -13.18
CA ASN A 45 5.30 12.95 -14.16
C ASN A 45 5.90 13.06 -15.58
N ASP A 46 7.01 12.36 -15.81
CA ASP A 46 7.72 12.38 -17.09
C ASP A 46 7.53 11.06 -17.86
N ARG A 47 6.62 11.08 -18.84
CA ARG A 47 6.33 9.90 -19.66
C ARG A 47 7.48 9.51 -20.58
N ALA A 48 8.39 10.43 -20.91
CA ALA A 48 9.46 10.20 -21.88
C ALA A 48 10.52 9.23 -21.35
N LEU A 49 10.62 9.11 -20.02
CA LEU A 49 11.61 8.26 -19.35
C LEU A 49 11.10 6.82 -19.09
N ARG A 50 9.90 6.46 -19.56
CA ARG A 50 9.35 5.11 -19.42
C ARG A 50 10.09 4.06 -20.24
N GLY A 51 10.90 4.46 -21.22
CA GLY A 51 11.75 3.54 -21.98
C GLY A 51 12.93 4.33 -22.51
N THR A 52 14.12 3.96 -22.06
CA THR A 52 15.36 4.69 -22.36
C THR A 52 16.49 3.72 -22.67
N ILE A 53 17.53 4.22 -23.34
CA ILE A 53 18.79 3.52 -23.50
C ILE A 53 19.87 4.37 -22.81
N VAL A 54 20.58 3.76 -21.87
CA VAL A 54 21.66 4.41 -21.11
C VAL A 54 23.02 3.85 -21.52
N GLY A 55 24.12 4.49 -21.08
CA GLY A 55 25.48 4.00 -21.35
C GLY A 55 25.95 4.20 -22.81
N LEU A 56 25.34 5.13 -23.54
CA LEU A 56 25.73 5.49 -24.91
C LEU A 56 26.89 6.50 -24.92
N GLY A 57 27.57 6.63 -26.06
CA GLY A 57 28.65 7.63 -26.25
C GLY A 57 30.07 7.06 -26.29
N GLY A 58 30.21 5.73 -26.38
CA GLY A 58 31.48 5.04 -26.63
C GLY A 58 32.09 4.38 -25.38
N PRO A 59 33.29 3.78 -25.49
CA PRO A 59 33.85 2.88 -24.48
C PRO A 59 34.06 3.47 -23.08
N ASN A 60 34.10 4.80 -22.95
CA ASN A 60 34.32 5.48 -21.66
C ASN A 60 33.00 5.97 -21.01
N GLN A 61 31.84 5.70 -21.62
CA GLN A 61 30.54 6.23 -21.19
C GLN A 61 29.60 5.18 -20.57
N GLY A 62 30.09 3.95 -20.37
CA GLY A 62 29.32 2.84 -19.80
C GLY A 62 29.04 1.72 -20.81
N VAL A 63 28.16 0.79 -20.41
CA VAL A 63 27.69 -0.31 -21.25
C VAL A 63 26.26 -0.03 -21.71
N PRO A 64 25.99 0.03 -23.03
CA PRO A 64 24.65 0.25 -23.54
C PRO A 64 23.64 -0.79 -23.06
N ARG A 65 22.50 -0.34 -22.52
CA ARG A 65 21.37 -1.21 -22.15
C ARG A 65 20.05 -0.43 -22.12
N GLU A 66 18.95 -1.17 -22.20
CA GLU A 66 17.62 -0.64 -21.91
C GLU A 66 17.48 -0.32 -20.42
N ASP A 67 16.76 0.77 -20.12
CA ASP A 67 16.48 1.21 -18.76
C ASP A 67 15.15 1.97 -18.67
N HIS A 68 14.64 2.10 -17.45
CA HIS A 68 13.36 2.71 -17.15
C HIS A 68 13.50 3.67 -15.96
N PHE A 69 12.65 4.70 -15.95
CA PHE A 69 12.44 5.52 -14.77
C PHE A 69 11.02 5.34 -14.24
N ASP A 70 10.94 5.00 -12.97
CA ASP A 70 9.70 5.01 -12.22
C ASP A 70 9.52 6.33 -11.46
N ILE A 71 8.29 6.67 -11.10
CA ILE A 71 8.06 7.75 -10.14
C ILE A 71 8.63 7.34 -8.77
N THR A 72 9.26 8.25 -8.03
CA THR A 72 10.01 7.92 -6.79
C THR A 72 9.22 7.07 -5.79
N VAL A 73 7.92 7.32 -5.63
CA VAL A 73 7.03 6.56 -4.71
C VAL A 73 6.81 5.10 -5.11
N ALA A 74 7.16 4.72 -6.33
CA ALA A 74 7.13 3.34 -6.82
C ALA A 74 8.41 2.55 -6.51
N SER A 75 9.48 3.22 -6.06
CA SER A 75 10.75 2.57 -5.71
C SER A 75 10.58 1.57 -4.56
N GLU A 76 11.29 0.43 -4.64
CA GLU A 76 11.34 -0.53 -3.52
C GLU A 76 11.97 0.10 -2.26
N ILE A 77 12.82 1.12 -2.39
CA ILE A 77 13.33 1.89 -1.24
C ILE A 77 12.18 2.55 -0.46
N MET A 78 11.14 3.05 -1.13
CA MET A 78 9.95 3.58 -0.48
C MET A 78 9.22 2.48 0.32
N ALA A 79 9.02 1.31 -0.29
CA ALA A 79 8.37 0.19 0.39
C ALA A 79 9.19 -0.30 1.60
N VAL A 80 10.51 -0.38 1.47
CA VAL A 80 11.43 -0.76 2.55
C VAL A 80 11.39 0.28 3.68
N LEU A 81 11.46 1.58 3.37
CA LEU A 81 11.27 2.65 4.37
C LEU A 81 9.96 2.47 5.13
N CYS A 82 8.87 2.19 4.41
CA CYS A 82 7.56 2.09 5.02
C CYS A 82 7.36 0.82 5.87
N LEU A 83 8.10 -0.26 5.61
CA LEU A 83 8.00 -1.51 6.37
C LEU A 83 9.10 -1.68 7.43
N SER A 84 10.11 -0.82 7.44
CA SER A 84 11.21 -0.89 8.40
C SER A 84 10.77 -0.51 9.81
N THR A 85 11.37 -1.13 10.80
CA THR A 85 11.12 -0.88 12.23
C THR A 85 12.23 -0.09 12.90
N SER A 86 13.41 0.00 12.26
CA SER A 86 14.59 0.72 12.74
C SER A 86 15.57 0.94 11.58
N LEU A 87 16.64 1.70 11.82
CA LEU A 87 17.74 1.86 10.86
C LEU A 87 18.45 0.53 10.54
N GLU A 88 18.60 -0.36 11.52
CA GLU A 88 19.26 -1.67 11.29
C GLU A 88 18.35 -2.61 10.51
N ASP A 89 17.04 -2.61 10.78
CA ASP A 89 16.07 -3.36 9.96
C ASP A 89 15.99 -2.81 8.53
N PHE A 90 16.04 -1.49 8.36
CA PHE A 90 16.12 -0.86 7.03
C PHE A 90 17.36 -1.34 6.27
N LYS A 91 18.53 -1.32 6.91
CA LYS A 91 19.80 -1.77 6.33
C LYS A 91 19.75 -3.25 5.92
N GLU A 92 19.21 -4.12 6.77
CA GLU A 92 19.04 -5.54 6.47
C GLU A 92 18.06 -5.77 5.31
N ARG A 93 16.95 -5.04 5.26
CA ARG A 93 16.00 -5.09 4.14
C ARG A 93 16.63 -4.63 2.84
N VAL A 94 17.34 -3.50 2.84
CA VAL A 94 18.08 -2.99 1.68
C VAL A 94 19.08 -4.01 1.17
N SER A 95 19.81 -4.70 2.06
CA SER A 95 20.79 -5.71 1.65
C SER A 95 20.19 -6.89 0.86
N ARG A 96 18.90 -7.17 1.03
CA ARG A 96 18.18 -8.29 0.40
C ARG A 96 17.51 -7.93 -0.92
N ILE A 97 17.46 -6.64 -1.27
CA ILE A 97 16.91 -6.17 -2.54
C ILE A 97 17.69 -6.81 -3.69
N VAL A 98 16.97 -7.45 -4.60
CA VAL A 98 17.52 -8.04 -5.83
C VAL A 98 17.45 -6.99 -6.93
N VAL A 99 18.58 -6.69 -7.54
CA VAL A 99 18.71 -5.61 -8.52
C VAL A 99 18.93 -6.11 -9.95
N ALA A 100 19.47 -7.33 -10.09
CA ALA A 100 19.75 -7.94 -11.38
C ALA A 100 19.87 -9.47 -11.26
N TYR A 101 20.08 -10.13 -12.40
CA TYR A 101 20.48 -11.52 -12.47
C TYR A 101 21.78 -11.67 -13.26
N THR A 102 22.57 -12.68 -12.92
CA THR A 102 23.76 -13.06 -13.68
C THR A 102 23.38 -13.77 -14.99
N TYR A 103 24.37 -14.00 -15.86
CA TYR A 103 24.20 -14.85 -17.05
C TYR A 103 23.70 -16.27 -16.71
N ASP A 104 24.10 -16.81 -15.56
CA ASP A 104 23.64 -18.09 -15.00
C ASP A 104 22.26 -18.01 -14.31
N LYS A 105 21.59 -16.85 -14.38
CA LYS A 105 20.29 -16.58 -13.75
C LYS A 105 20.31 -16.66 -12.22
N LYS A 106 21.45 -16.38 -11.59
CA LYS A 106 21.55 -16.21 -10.13
C LYS A 106 21.19 -14.77 -9.75
N PRO A 107 20.43 -14.54 -8.67
CA PRO A 107 20.09 -13.18 -8.25
C PRO A 107 21.34 -12.43 -7.77
N VAL A 108 21.39 -11.14 -8.06
CA VAL A 108 22.40 -10.20 -7.55
C VAL A 108 21.69 -9.16 -6.69
N THR A 109 22.20 -8.95 -5.48
CA THR A 109 21.60 -8.09 -4.47
C THR A 109 22.37 -6.79 -4.26
N VAL A 110 21.76 -5.82 -3.57
CA VAL A 110 22.45 -4.60 -3.12
C VAL A 110 23.63 -4.93 -2.19
N LYS A 111 23.56 -6.04 -1.43
CA LYS A 111 24.68 -6.54 -0.62
C LYS A 111 25.87 -6.94 -1.49
N ASP A 112 25.63 -7.61 -2.62
CA ASP A 112 26.68 -8.05 -3.54
C ASP A 112 27.40 -6.85 -4.19
N LEU A 113 26.66 -5.74 -4.41
CA LEU A 113 27.21 -4.46 -4.85
C LEU A 113 27.96 -3.67 -3.76
N LYS A 114 28.00 -4.18 -2.51
CA LYS A 114 28.70 -3.59 -1.36
C LYS A 114 28.33 -2.13 -1.04
N CYS A 115 27.12 -1.70 -1.41
CA CYS A 115 26.69 -0.30 -1.23
C CYS A 115 25.65 -0.07 -0.13
N VAL A 116 25.23 -1.12 0.59
CA VAL A 116 24.22 -1.06 1.66
C VAL A 116 24.48 0.07 2.67
N GLY A 117 25.73 0.25 3.10
CA GLY A 117 26.12 1.30 4.05
C GLY A 117 25.89 2.71 3.49
N ALA A 118 26.26 2.97 2.23
CA ALA A 118 26.05 4.25 1.59
C ALA A 118 24.55 4.58 1.47
N ILE A 119 23.73 3.59 1.07
CA ILE A 119 22.27 3.74 0.98
C ILE A 119 21.66 4.04 2.35
N THR A 120 22.14 3.37 3.40
CA THR A 120 21.68 3.59 4.77
C THR A 120 22.01 5.01 5.26
N VAL A 121 23.18 5.55 4.91
CA VAL A 121 23.58 6.92 5.26
C VAL A 121 22.69 7.95 4.56
N ILE A 122 22.41 7.78 3.26
CA ILE A 122 21.50 8.65 2.50
C ILE A 122 20.11 8.70 3.17
N MET A 123 19.64 7.58 3.69
CA MET A 123 18.31 7.42 4.26
C MET A 123 18.21 7.71 5.76
N LYS A 124 19.33 8.02 6.44
CA LYS A 124 19.41 8.09 7.90
C LYS A 124 18.39 9.05 8.53
N ASP A 125 18.26 10.25 7.98
CA ASP A 125 17.33 11.26 8.50
C ASP A 125 15.91 11.05 7.96
N ALA A 126 15.78 10.59 6.71
CA ALA A 126 14.51 10.29 6.07
C ALA A 126 13.74 9.12 6.71
N LEU A 127 14.35 8.37 7.64
CA LEU A 127 13.66 7.33 8.43
C LEU A 127 12.93 7.88 9.65
N LYS A 128 13.12 9.17 9.99
CA LYS A 128 12.49 9.81 11.15
C LYS A 128 11.09 10.32 10.78
N PRO A 129 10.02 9.90 11.48
CA PRO A 129 8.68 10.42 11.22
C PRO A 129 8.59 11.93 11.37
N ASN A 130 7.85 12.57 10.46
CA ASN A 130 7.66 14.02 10.47
C ASN A 130 6.42 14.40 11.26
N LEU A 131 6.59 15.15 12.34
CA LEU A 131 5.49 15.69 13.13
C LEU A 131 4.95 16.97 12.50
N VAL A 132 3.64 16.99 12.27
CA VAL A 132 2.83 18.14 11.87
C VAL A 132 1.55 18.16 12.73
N GLN A 133 0.60 19.01 12.38
CA GLN A 133 -0.67 19.11 13.09
C GLN A 133 -1.84 19.30 12.13
N THR A 134 -3.04 18.92 12.56
CA THR A 134 -4.30 19.27 11.89
C THR A 134 -4.63 20.76 12.06
N LEU A 135 -5.70 21.25 11.42
CA LEU A 135 -6.19 22.62 11.61
C LEU A 135 -6.60 22.90 13.06
N GLU A 136 -6.95 21.86 13.83
CA GLU A 136 -7.35 21.93 15.23
C GLU A 136 -6.24 21.45 16.17
N HIS A 137 -4.98 21.50 15.70
CA HIS A 137 -3.78 21.25 16.49
C HIS A 137 -3.60 19.80 16.98
N SER A 138 -4.39 18.85 16.51
CA SER A 138 -4.15 17.43 16.76
C SER A 138 -2.81 17.00 16.14
N PRO A 139 -1.92 16.33 16.88
CA PRO A 139 -0.65 15.84 16.34
C PRO A 139 -0.88 14.85 15.19
N ALA A 140 -0.12 15.01 14.10
CA ALA A 140 -0.17 14.11 12.95
C ALA A 140 1.24 13.74 12.49
N LEU A 141 1.45 12.46 12.17
CA LEU A 141 2.71 11.97 11.60
C LEU A 141 2.52 11.69 10.11
N VAL A 142 3.26 12.40 9.25
CA VAL A 142 3.27 12.20 7.79
C VAL A 142 4.61 11.59 7.41
N HIS A 143 4.65 10.30 7.06
CA HIS A 143 5.91 9.62 6.80
C HIS A 143 5.74 8.39 5.90
N GLY A 144 6.44 8.40 4.77
CA GLY A 144 6.31 7.38 3.73
C GLY A 144 5.04 7.53 2.89
N GLY A 145 5.02 6.88 1.72
CA GLY A 145 3.90 6.93 0.79
C GLY A 145 4.13 6.03 -0.42
N PRO A 146 4.14 4.69 -0.24
CA PRO A 146 4.29 3.75 -1.33
C PRO A 146 3.00 3.65 -2.13
N PHE A 147 3.09 3.21 -3.38
CA PHE A 147 1.92 2.84 -4.16
C PHE A 147 1.09 1.73 -3.48
N ALA A 148 -0.22 1.73 -3.73
CA ALA A 148 -1.17 0.76 -3.19
C ALA A 148 -1.50 -0.39 -4.16
N ASN A 149 -0.85 -0.44 -5.33
CA ASN A 149 -0.93 -1.57 -6.28
C ASN A 149 0.32 -2.46 -6.20
N ILE A 150 1.48 -1.96 -6.64
CA ILE A 150 2.77 -2.69 -6.64
C ILE A 150 3.44 -2.73 -5.26
N ALA A 151 2.90 -1.98 -4.28
CA ALA A 151 3.28 -2.02 -2.89
C ALA A 151 2.03 -1.97 -1.99
N HIS A 152 2.25 -1.83 -0.68
CA HIS A 152 1.22 -2.01 0.34
C HIS A 152 0.41 -0.74 0.66
N GLY A 153 0.73 0.41 0.07
CA GLY A 153 -0.12 1.60 0.15
C GLY A 153 -0.31 2.22 1.53
N CYS A 154 0.62 2.02 2.47
CA CYS A 154 0.49 2.53 3.84
C CYS A 154 1.64 3.49 4.20
N ASN A 155 1.40 4.39 5.14
CA ASN A 155 2.46 5.14 5.80
C ASN A 155 3.40 4.20 6.59
N SER A 156 4.55 4.71 7.02
CA SER A 156 5.58 3.89 7.64
C SER A 156 5.18 3.20 8.96
N VAL A 157 5.76 2.02 9.20
CA VAL A 157 5.68 1.30 10.47
C VAL A 157 6.29 2.09 11.62
N ILE A 158 7.41 2.80 11.39
CA ILE A 158 8.05 3.64 12.43
C ILE A 158 7.08 4.71 12.92
N ALA A 159 6.39 5.41 12.01
CA ALA A 159 5.41 6.44 12.37
C ALA A 159 4.21 5.83 13.11
N THR A 160 3.63 4.74 12.61
CA THR A 160 2.49 4.10 13.29
C THR A 160 2.88 3.61 14.68
N LYS A 161 4.04 2.96 14.86
CA LYS A 161 4.50 2.50 16.18
C LYS A 161 4.83 3.65 17.13
N ALA A 162 5.45 4.73 16.63
CA ALA A 162 5.71 5.92 17.43
C ALA A 162 4.40 6.53 17.92
N ALA A 163 3.40 6.70 17.05
CA ALA A 163 2.07 7.19 17.42
C ALA A 163 1.41 6.27 18.48
N MET A 164 1.50 4.94 18.32
CA MET A 164 0.90 3.98 19.27
C MET A 164 1.55 4.00 20.65
N LYS A 165 2.76 4.55 20.78
CA LYS A 165 3.43 4.74 22.06
C LYS A 165 3.15 6.10 22.68
N LEU A 166 2.67 7.07 21.90
CA LEU A 166 2.50 8.46 22.31
C LEU A 166 1.02 8.86 22.49
N GLY A 167 0.08 8.16 21.87
CA GLY A 167 -1.35 8.42 21.98
C GLY A 167 -2.15 7.16 22.31
N ASP A 168 -3.30 7.36 22.96
CA ASP A 168 -4.22 6.28 23.32
C ASP A 168 -4.95 5.71 22.10
N TYR A 169 -5.23 6.58 21.11
CA TYR A 169 -5.81 6.21 19.82
C TYR A 169 -4.91 6.68 18.67
N VAL A 170 -4.70 5.79 17.70
CA VAL A 170 -3.97 6.10 16.46
C VAL A 170 -4.85 5.81 15.28
N VAL A 171 -5.22 6.87 14.56
CA VAL A 171 -5.92 6.75 13.28
C VAL A 171 -4.88 6.72 12.16
N THR A 172 -5.00 5.74 11.28
CA THR A 172 -4.16 5.59 10.09
C THR A 172 -5.01 5.05 8.95
N GLU A 173 -4.47 5.09 7.73
CA GLU A 173 -5.19 4.72 6.52
C GLU A 173 -4.30 3.93 5.57
N ALA A 174 -4.94 3.36 4.55
CA ALA A 174 -4.27 2.70 3.44
C ALA A 174 -4.91 3.15 2.13
N GLY A 175 -4.11 3.26 1.07
CA GLY A 175 -4.56 3.74 -0.23
C GLY A 175 -5.52 2.78 -0.94
N PHE A 176 -6.37 3.32 -1.81
CA PHE A 176 -7.47 2.61 -2.51
C PHE A 176 -8.56 2.06 -1.56
N GLY A 177 -9.38 1.14 -2.05
CA GLY A 177 -10.44 0.49 -1.28
C GLY A 177 -9.91 -0.58 -0.32
N ALA A 178 -10.80 -1.11 0.53
CA ALA A 178 -10.45 -2.14 1.51
C ALA A 178 -10.02 -3.48 0.88
N ASP A 179 -10.31 -3.69 -0.40
CA ASP A 179 -9.86 -4.82 -1.19
C ASP A 179 -8.38 -4.78 -1.56
N LEU A 180 -7.76 -3.59 -1.60
CA LEU A 180 -6.33 -3.41 -1.84
C LEU A 180 -5.61 -2.86 -0.61
N GLY A 181 -5.97 -1.66 -0.18
CA GLY A 181 -5.29 -0.97 0.92
C GLY A 181 -5.41 -1.72 2.23
N ALA A 182 -6.63 -2.02 2.66
CA ALA A 182 -6.86 -2.68 3.94
C ALA A 182 -6.33 -4.13 3.95
N GLU A 183 -6.55 -4.91 2.88
CA GLU A 183 -5.95 -6.25 2.71
C GLU A 183 -4.43 -6.21 2.92
N LYS A 184 -3.72 -5.31 2.24
CA LYS A 184 -2.26 -5.17 2.38
C LYS A 184 -1.84 -4.60 3.72
N PHE A 185 -2.64 -3.71 4.31
CA PHE A 185 -2.41 -3.23 5.66
C PHE A 185 -2.45 -4.40 6.66
N PHE A 186 -3.41 -5.31 6.53
CA PHE A 186 -3.55 -6.48 7.42
C PHE A 186 -2.51 -7.57 7.11
N ASP A 187 -2.43 -8.02 5.87
CA ASP A 187 -1.64 -9.20 5.48
C ASP A 187 -0.15 -8.91 5.30
N ILE A 188 0.25 -7.64 5.11
CA ILE A 188 1.65 -7.22 4.97
C ILE A 188 2.09 -6.38 6.16
N LYS A 189 1.50 -5.18 6.36
CA LYS A 189 1.99 -4.23 7.37
C LYS A 189 1.77 -4.75 8.80
N CYS A 190 0.57 -5.18 9.17
CA CYS A 190 0.27 -5.71 10.50
C CYS A 190 1.08 -6.97 10.79
N ARG A 191 1.12 -7.91 9.83
CA ARG A 191 1.92 -9.14 9.92
C ARG A 191 3.39 -8.86 10.23
N GLN A 192 4.04 -8.00 9.47
CA GLN A 192 5.47 -7.72 9.64
C GLN A 192 5.77 -6.83 10.85
N ALA A 193 4.88 -5.89 11.17
CA ALA A 193 5.10 -4.97 12.27
C ALA A 193 4.68 -5.53 13.64
N GLY A 194 3.91 -6.62 13.67
CA GLY A 194 3.33 -7.17 14.90
C GLY A 194 2.31 -6.22 15.54
N ILE A 195 1.62 -5.41 14.73
CA ILE A 195 0.55 -4.51 15.18
C ILE A 195 -0.81 -5.13 14.88
N LYS A 196 -1.82 -4.81 15.68
CA LYS A 196 -3.16 -5.36 15.55
C LYS A 196 -4.19 -4.21 15.58
N PRO A 197 -5.04 -4.06 14.57
CA PRO A 197 -6.08 -3.02 14.57
C PRO A 197 -7.17 -3.32 15.61
N SER A 198 -7.65 -2.30 16.31
CA SER A 198 -8.79 -2.43 17.24
C SER A 198 -10.14 -2.21 16.56
N CYS A 199 -10.20 -1.35 15.54
CA CYS A 199 -11.40 -1.08 14.76
C CYS A 199 -11.01 -0.60 13.35
N VAL A 200 -11.91 -0.82 12.39
CA VAL A 200 -11.77 -0.34 11.01
C VAL A 200 -12.93 0.60 10.69
N VAL A 201 -12.61 1.76 10.09
CA VAL A 201 -13.63 2.65 9.52
C VAL A 201 -13.64 2.46 8.01
N VAL A 202 -14.79 2.10 7.44
CA VAL A 202 -14.97 2.04 5.98
C VAL A 202 -15.73 3.28 5.54
N VAL A 203 -15.06 4.12 4.74
CA VAL A 203 -15.61 5.38 4.26
C VAL A 203 -16.36 5.18 2.95
N ALA A 204 -17.53 5.78 2.82
CA ALA A 204 -18.30 5.83 1.58
C ALA A 204 -18.99 7.20 1.39
N THR A 205 -19.53 7.43 0.19
CA THR A 205 -20.40 8.59 -0.12
C THR A 205 -21.60 8.10 -0.91
N ILE A 206 -22.76 8.76 -0.75
CA ILE A 206 -23.98 8.42 -1.50
C ILE A 206 -23.72 8.49 -3.01
N ARG A 207 -22.98 9.50 -3.47
CA ARG A 207 -22.58 9.64 -4.88
C ARG A 207 -21.74 8.47 -5.39
N ALA A 208 -20.72 8.02 -4.64
CA ALA A 208 -19.92 6.86 -5.06
C ALA A 208 -20.76 5.57 -5.12
N LEU A 209 -21.67 5.39 -4.16
CA LEU A 209 -22.59 4.25 -4.19
C LEU A 209 -23.55 4.33 -5.39
N LYS A 210 -24.10 5.51 -5.71
CA LYS A 210 -24.87 5.69 -6.96
C LYS A 210 -24.07 5.34 -8.21
N MET A 211 -22.78 5.67 -8.28
CA MET A 211 -21.91 5.25 -9.39
C MET A 211 -21.79 3.72 -9.48
N HIS A 212 -21.58 3.03 -8.36
CA HIS A 212 -21.59 1.56 -8.32
C HIS A 212 -22.96 0.98 -8.69
N GLY A 213 -24.05 1.73 -8.50
CA GLY A 213 -25.38 1.42 -8.97
C GLY A 213 -25.65 1.68 -10.46
N GLY A 214 -24.66 2.19 -11.19
CA GLY A 214 -24.72 2.44 -12.64
C GLY A 214 -24.96 3.90 -13.05
N VAL A 215 -24.96 4.86 -12.12
CA VAL A 215 -25.13 6.29 -12.45
C VAL A 215 -23.83 6.88 -12.98
N LEU A 216 -23.92 7.62 -14.08
CA LEU A 216 -22.77 8.32 -14.67
C LEU A 216 -22.34 9.50 -13.79
N LYS A 217 -21.08 9.91 -13.91
CA LYS A 217 -20.48 10.92 -13.04
C LYS A 217 -21.19 12.27 -13.10
N GLU A 218 -21.67 12.64 -14.29
CA GLU A 218 -22.42 13.85 -14.58
C GLU A 218 -23.78 13.91 -13.88
N ASP A 219 -24.41 12.77 -13.60
CA ASP A 219 -25.80 12.68 -13.12
C ASP A 219 -25.91 12.48 -11.59
N LEU A 220 -24.78 12.52 -10.87
CA LEU A 220 -24.74 12.17 -9.43
C LEU A 220 -25.42 13.16 -8.48
N LYS A 221 -25.80 14.34 -8.98
CA LYS A 221 -26.46 15.37 -8.16
C LYS A 221 -27.94 15.06 -7.93
N GLU A 222 -28.56 14.32 -8.84
CA GLU A 222 -29.97 13.98 -8.75
C GLU A 222 -30.20 12.85 -7.74
N GLU A 223 -31.31 12.90 -7.01
CA GLU A 223 -31.72 11.83 -6.11
C GLU A 223 -31.90 10.52 -6.90
N ASN A 224 -31.28 9.43 -6.45
CA ASN A 224 -31.52 8.11 -7.03
C ASN A 224 -31.33 6.99 -5.99
N VAL A 225 -32.39 6.75 -5.21
CA VAL A 225 -32.43 5.72 -4.17
C VAL A 225 -32.23 4.31 -4.72
N ASP A 226 -32.78 4.01 -5.90
CA ASP A 226 -32.67 2.68 -6.51
C ASP A 226 -31.22 2.37 -6.90
N ALA A 227 -30.52 3.34 -7.52
CA ALA A 227 -29.11 3.19 -7.84
C ALA A 227 -28.26 3.12 -6.56
N LEU A 228 -28.55 3.95 -5.56
CA LEU A 228 -27.88 3.89 -4.26
C LEU A 228 -27.96 2.48 -3.67
N LEU A 229 -29.16 1.90 -3.57
CA LEU A 229 -29.37 0.55 -3.04
C LEU A 229 -28.65 -0.53 -3.85
N LYS A 230 -28.59 -0.41 -5.18
CA LYS A 230 -27.81 -1.33 -6.02
C LYS A 230 -26.31 -1.23 -5.73
N GLY A 231 -25.78 -0.02 -5.59
CA GLY A 231 -24.37 0.22 -5.34
C GLY A 231 -23.91 -0.07 -3.91
N VAL A 232 -24.82 -0.11 -2.95
CA VAL A 232 -24.55 -0.54 -1.56
C VAL A 232 -23.92 -1.94 -1.51
N ALA A 233 -24.15 -2.81 -2.51
CA ALA A 233 -23.47 -4.10 -2.62
C ALA A 233 -21.93 -3.99 -2.59
N ASN A 234 -21.35 -2.90 -3.11
CA ASN A 234 -19.91 -2.64 -3.01
C ASN A 234 -19.48 -2.41 -1.56
N LEU A 235 -20.17 -1.53 -0.83
CA LEU A 235 -19.90 -1.24 0.57
C LEU A 235 -20.11 -2.48 1.45
N GLU A 236 -21.17 -3.23 1.20
CA GLU A 236 -21.46 -4.50 1.88
C GLU A 236 -20.29 -5.47 1.74
N LYS A 237 -19.78 -5.65 0.51
CA LYS A 237 -18.64 -6.52 0.26
C LYS A 237 -17.37 -6.08 1.00
N HIS A 238 -17.10 -4.77 1.09
CA HIS A 238 -15.97 -4.27 1.86
C HIS A 238 -16.14 -4.52 3.37
N VAL A 239 -17.34 -4.32 3.90
CA VAL A 239 -17.67 -4.64 5.30
C VAL A 239 -17.51 -6.14 5.59
N GLU A 240 -17.99 -7.01 4.70
CA GLU A 240 -17.79 -8.45 4.80
C GLU A 240 -16.31 -8.83 4.80
N ASN A 241 -15.52 -8.21 3.92
CA ASN A 241 -14.08 -8.48 3.80
C ASN A 241 -13.34 -8.09 5.09
N VAL A 242 -13.65 -6.96 5.71
CA VAL A 242 -13.06 -6.56 7.00
C VAL A 242 -13.38 -7.59 8.08
N LYS A 243 -14.62 -8.08 8.13
CA LYS A 243 -15.04 -9.11 9.10
C LYS A 243 -14.27 -10.43 8.94
N LYS A 244 -13.73 -10.75 7.75
CA LYS A 244 -12.88 -11.94 7.54
C LYS A 244 -11.57 -11.91 8.34
N TYR A 245 -11.09 -10.72 8.71
CA TYR A 245 -9.93 -10.51 9.58
C TYR A 245 -10.29 -10.52 11.08
N ASN A 246 -11.55 -10.84 11.42
CA ASN A 246 -12.14 -10.73 12.76
C ASN A 246 -12.11 -9.31 13.35
N LEU A 247 -12.11 -8.28 12.49
CA LEU A 247 -12.10 -6.89 12.94
C LEU A 247 -13.52 -6.32 12.99
N PRO A 248 -13.86 -5.55 14.03
CA PRO A 248 -15.10 -4.79 14.04
C PRO A 248 -14.99 -3.62 13.05
N VAL A 249 -16.15 -3.18 12.55
CA VAL A 249 -16.22 -2.19 11.47
C VAL A 249 -17.32 -1.16 11.75
N VAL A 250 -16.96 0.10 11.57
CA VAL A 250 -17.88 1.24 11.56
C VAL A 250 -17.88 1.84 10.16
N VAL A 251 -19.05 2.09 9.60
CA VAL A 251 -19.18 2.76 8.30
C VAL A 251 -19.25 4.27 8.53
N ALA A 252 -18.46 5.04 7.80
CA ALA A 252 -18.53 6.50 7.79
C ALA A 252 -19.04 6.99 6.43
N ILE A 253 -20.16 7.71 6.43
CA ILE A 253 -20.72 8.32 5.22
C ILE A 253 -20.34 9.78 5.21
N ASN A 254 -19.44 10.18 4.32
CA ASN A 254 -19.11 11.59 4.14
C ASN A 254 -20.27 12.29 3.44
N LYS A 255 -20.94 13.19 4.18
CA LYS A 255 -22.12 13.91 3.69
C LYS A 255 -21.74 14.95 2.66
N PHE A 256 -22.44 14.97 1.54
CA PHE A 256 -22.39 16.04 0.55
C PHE A 256 -23.66 16.91 0.60
N TYR A 257 -23.53 18.16 0.18
CA TYR A 257 -24.66 19.12 0.17
C TYR A 257 -25.79 18.75 -0.81
N THR A 258 -25.53 17.85 -1.77
CA THR A 258 -26.51 17.34 -2.73
C THR A 258 -27.21 16.07 -2.26
N ASP A 259 -26.74 15.45 -1.19
CA ASP A 259 -27.31 14.20 -0.70
C ASP A 259 -28.68 14.50 -0.07
N THR A 260 -29.72 13.79 -0.47
CA THR A 260 -31.07 14.03 0.07
C THR A 260 -31.28 13.29 1.39
N ASP A 261 -32.17 13.80 2.25
CA ASP A 261 -32.50 13.14 3.51
C ASP A 261 -33.02 11.71 3.30
N LYS A 262 -33.72 11.48 2.18
CA LYS A 262 -34.23 10.16 1.80
C LYS A 262 -33.11 9.19 1.41
N GLU A 263 -32.10 9.64 0.66
CA GLU A 263 -30.92 8.82 0.36
C GLU A 263 -30.14 8.46 1.63
N VAL A 264 -29.99 9.42 2.54
CA VAL A 264 -29.36 9.21 3.86
C VAL A 264 -30.18 8.20 4.68
N GLU A 265 -31.48 8.38 4.79
CA GLU A 265 -32.37 7.52 5.59
C GLU A 265 -32.33 6.07 5.10
N VAL A 266 -32.37 5.85 3.78
CA VAL A 266 -32.31 4.50 3.21
C VAL A 266 -30.98 3.80 3.55
N LEU A 267 -29.87 4.54 3.53
CA LEU A 267 -28.56 3.98 3.87
C LEU A 267 -28.44 3.65 5.36
N LEU A 268 -28.98 4.51 6.24
CA LEU A 268 -29.06 4.25 7.68
C LEU A 268 -29.94 3.03 7.98
N ASN A 269 -31.10 2.90 7.31
CA ASN A 269 -31.99 1.77 7.43
C ASN A 269 -31.34 0.47 6.93
N TRP A 270 -30.60 0.51 5.82
CA TRP A 270 -29.82 -0.63 5.34
C TRP A 270 -28.81 -1.10 6.39
N ALA A 271 -28.02 -0.18 6.94
CA ALA A 271 -27.00 -0.50 7.95
C ALA A 271 -27.64 -1.08 9.21
N LYS A 272 -28.74 -0.50 9.68
CA LYS A 272 -29.53 -1.02 10.81
C LYS A 272 -30.02 -2.44 10.56
N ASN A 273 -30.59 -2.72 9.39
CA ASN A 273 -31.07 -4.05 9.02
C ASN A 273 -29.95 -5.10 8.94
N LYS A 274 -28.73 -4.67 8.63
CA LYS A 274 -27.53 -5.52 8.57
C LYS A 274 -26.75 -5.57 9.87
N ASN A 275 -27.21 -4.88 10.92
CA ASN A 275 -26.51 -4.71 12.19
C ASN A 275 -25.07 -4.20 11.99
N ILE A 276 -24.93 -3.15 11.17
CA ILE A 276 -23.67 -2.46 10.89
C ILE A 276 -23.75 -1.07 11.55
N GLU A 277 -22.77 -0.73 12.36
CA GLU A 277 -22.64 0.59 12.94
C GLU A 277 -22.29 1.60 11.84
N ILE A 278 -23.04 2.70 11.74
CA ILE A 278 -22.89 3.70 10.68
C ILE A 278 -22.98 5.10 11.25
N SER A 279 -22.11 6.01 10.80
CA SER A 279 -22.10 7.42 11.16
C SER A 279 -22.16 8.28 9.91
N LEU A 280 -22.97 9.34 9.96
CA LEU A 280 -22.83 10.44 9.02
C LEU A 280 -21.66 11.32 9.48
N SER A 281 -20.78 11.68 8.56
CA SER A 281 -19.57 12.47 8.82
C SER A 281 -19.68 13.80 8.09
N GLU A 282 -19.61 14.89 8.86
CA GLU A 282 -19.63 16.26 8.35
C GLU A 282 -18.29 16.98 8.60
N VAL A 283 -17.20 16.22 8.83
CA VAL A 283 -15.89 16.78 9.22
C VAL A 283 -15.29 17.75 8.20
N PHE A 284 -15.67 17.62 6.93
CA PHE A 284 -15.26 18.57 5.88
C PHE A 284 -15.86 19.97 6.10
N ALA A 285 -17.14 20.04 6.51
CA ALA A 285 -17.85 21.30 6.67
C ALA A 285 -17.78 21.87 8.10
N LYS A 286 -17.61 21.00 9.10
CA LYS A 286 -17.74 21.35 10.53
C LYS A 286 -16.51 21.03 11.37
N GLY A 287 -15.39 20.60 10.77
CA GLY A 287 -14.22 20.17 11.54
C GLY A 287 -14.53 19.00 12.48
N SER A 288 -13.90 18.94 13.65
CA SER A 288 -14.09 17.85 14.61
C SER A 288 -15.53 17.70 15.11
N GLU A 289 -16.31 18.79 15.20
CA GLU A 289 -17.72 18.74 15.60
C GLU A 289 -18.53 17.81 14.68
N GLY A 290 -18.21 17.81 13.38
CA GLY A 290 -18.84 16.94 12.39
C GLY A 290 -18.42 15.46 12.47
N GLY A 291 -17.50 15.11 13.36
CA GLY A 291 -16.95 13.76 13.53
C GLY A 291 -17.22 13.14 14.91
N ILE A 292 -17.90 13.85 15.82
CA ILE A 292 -18.13 13.39 17.20
C ILE A 292 -18.91 12.06 17.23
N ASP A 293 -19.98 11.92 16.44
CA ASP A 293 -20.78 10.68 16.37
C ASP A 293 -19.91 9.50 15.91
N LEU A 294 -19.11 9.69 14.86
CA LEU A 294 -18.19 8.68 14.35
C LEU A 294 -17.15 8.28 15.41
N ALA A 295 -16.53 9.27 16.06
CA ALA A 295 -15.55 9.03 17.11
C ALA A 295 -16.15 8.22 18.27
N ASN A 296 -17.33 8.61 18.75
CA ASN A 296 -18.03 7.90 19.82
C ASN A 296 -18.38 6.45 19.43
N LYS A 297 -18.85 6.24 18.19
CA LYS A 297 -19.15 4.89 17.68
C LYS A 297 -17.90 4.03 17.55
N VAL A 298 -16.78 4.59 17.12
CA VAL A 298 -15.49 3.89 17.07
C VAL A 298 -15.02 3.51 18.47
N VAL A 299 -15.04 4.45 19.42
CA VAL A 299 -14.65 4.18 20.82
C VAL A 299 -15.53 3.10 21.43
N LYS A 300 -16.86 3.24 21.32
CA LYS A 300 -17.82 2.24 21.80
C LYS A 300 -17.56 0.86 21.18
N THR A 301 -17.32 0.80 19.87
CA THR A 301 -17.03 -0.44 19.16
C THR A 301 -15.76 -1.11 19.68
N ILE A 302 -14.72 -0.33 19.99
CA ILE A 302 -13.48 -0.83 20.57
C ILE A 302 -13.72 -1.33 22.01
N ASP A 303 -14.47 -0.58 22.82
CA ASP A 303 -14.76 -0.97 24.21
C ASP A 303 -15.57 -2.28 24.28
N GLU A 304 -16.55 -2.45 23.40
CA GLU A 304 -17.41 -3.64 23.35
C GLU A 304 -16.75 -4.83 22.65
N ASN A 305 -15.96 -4.59 21.60
CA ASN A 305 -15.39 -5.63 20.74
C ASN A 305 -14.03 -5.23 20.16
N ASP A 306 -13.03 -5.00 21.01
CA ASP A 306 -11.66 -4.69 20.58
C ASP A 306 -11.08 -5.76 19.64
N GLY A 307 -11.01 -5.41 18.35
CA GLY A 307 -10.53 -6.29 17.29
C GLY A 307 -9.08 -6.76 17.47
N SER A 308 -8.28 -6.07 18.28
CA SER A 308 -6.89 -6.45 18.52
C SER A 308 -6.75 -7.81 19.22
N LYS A 309 -7.82 -8.24 19.93
CA LYS A 309 -7.89 -9.51 20.67
C LYS A 309 -8.13 -10.71 19.75
N SER A 310 -8.80 -10.53 18.63
CA SER A 310 -9.25 -11.59 17.72
C SER A 310 -8.68 -11.49 16.31
N PHE A 311 -7.95 -10.40 15.99
CA PHE A 311 -7.34 -10.14 14.69
C PHE A 311 -6.57 -11.34 14.18
N LYS A 312 -6.85 -11.71 12.93
CA LYS A 312 -6.11 -12.70 12.17
C LYS A 312 -5.83 -12.19 10.76
N VAL A 313 -4.74 -12.67 10.20
CA VAL A 313 -4.42 -12.52 8.77
C VAL A 313 -5.24 -13.49 7.92
N LEU A 314 -5.38 -13.21 6.63
CA LEU A 314 -6.26 -13.97 5.73
C LEU A 314 -5.70 -15.37 5.40
N TYR A 315 -4.38 -15.50 5.30
CA TYR A 315 -3.70 -16.73 4.91
C TYR A 315 -2.39 -16.96 5.70
N ASP A 316 -1.95 -18.21 5.79
CA ASP A 316 -0.61 -18.54 6.27
C ASP A 316 0.42 -18.27 5.15
N GLU A 317 1.53 -17.61 5.48
CA GLU A 317 2.59 -17.27 4.53
C GLU A 317 3.32 -18.50 3.99
N LYS A 318 3.24 -19.63 4.71
CA LYS A 318 3.81 -20.92 4.33
C LYS A 318 3.04 -21.63 3.21
N LEU A 319 1.82 -21.17 2.89
CA LEU A 319 1.07 -21.71 1.77
C LEU A 319 1.80 -21.42 0.44
N PRO A 320 1.67 -22.31 -0.57
CA PRO A 320 2.16 -22.04 -1.91
C PRO A 320 1.67 -20.70 -2.45
N ILE A 321 2.52 -19.97 -3.21
CA ILE A 321 2.18 -18.66 -3.79
C ILE A 321 0.82 -18.67 -4.51
N LYS A 322 0.54 -19.71 -5.30
CA LYS A 322 -0.72 -19.83 -6.03
C LYS A 322 -1.92 -19.89 -5.09
N GLU A 323 -1.82 -20.63 -4.00
CA GLU A 323 -2.90 -20.75 -3.02
C GLU A 323 -3.14 -19.44 -2.29
N LYS A 324 -2.08 -18.73 -1.89
CA LYS A 324 -2.20 -17.38 -1.30
C LYS A 324 -2.92 -16.40 -2.23
N ILE A 325 -2.54 -16.36 -3.51
CA ILE A 325 -3.21 -15.54 -4.53
C ILE A 325 -4.67 -15.97 -4.69
N THR A 326 -4.95 -17.27 -4.78
CA THR A 326 -6.32 -17.78 -4.92
C THR A 326 -7.19 -17.43 -3.71
N ILE A 327 -6.65 -17.49 -2.48
CA ILE A 327 -7.36 -17.07 -1.28
C ILE A 327 -7.75 -15.59 -1.39
N ILE A 328 -6.81 -14.69 -1.71
CA ILE A 328 -7.14 -13.26 -1.85
C ILE A 328 -8.21 -13.06 -2.93
N CYS A 329 -8.04 -13.66 -4.11
CA CYS A 329 -8.99 -13.50 -5.21
C CYS A 329 -10.40 -14.01 -4.87
N LYS A 330 -10.52 -15.17 -4.22
CA LYS A 330 -11.83 -15.73 -3.89
C LYS A 330 -12.46 -15.04 -2.69
N GLU A 331 -11.69 -14.84 -1.63
CA GLU A 331 -12.23 -14.32 -0.37
C GLU A 331 -12.50 -12.82 -0.44
N ILE A 332 -11.55 -12.04 -0.95
CA ILE A 332 -11.63 -10.57 -0.97
C ILE A 332 -12.33 -10.08 -2.24
N TYR A 333 -11.96 -10.60 -3.41
CA TYR A 333 -12.51 -10.09 -4.68
C TYR A 333 -13.79 -10.80 -5.13
N GLY A 334 -14.11 -11.97 -4.56
CA GLY A 334 -15.26 -12.77 -5.00
C GLY A 334 -15.05 -13.43 -6.36
N ALA A 335 -13.80 -13.64 -6.79
CA ALA A 335 -13.49 -14.30 -8.05
C ALA A 335 -13.90 -15.79 -8.01
N SER A 336 -14.43 -16.30 -9.12
CA SER A 336 -14.76 -17.73 -9.24
C SER A 336 -13.52 -18.61 -9.44
N ASN A 337 -12.56 -18.13 -10.24
CA ASN A 337 -11.33 -18.83 -10.57
C ASN A 337 -10.13 -17.88 -10.71
N VAL A 338 -8.92 -18.43 -10.66
CA VAL A 338 -7.66 -17.71 -10.93
C VAL A 338 -6.86 -18.49 -11.96
N GLU A 339 -6.54 -17.83 -13.07
CA GLU A 339 -5.69 -18.39 -14.11
C GLU A 339 -4.26 -17.85 -14.00
N PHE A 340 -3.28 -18.75 -14.16
CA PHE A 340 -1.86 -18.40 -14.13
C PHE A 340 -1.25 -18.61 -15.52
N LEU A 341 -0.80 -17.50 -16.13
CA LEU A 341 -0.02 -17.52 -17.36
C LEU A 341 1.30 -18.30 -17.16
N GLN A 342 1.86 -18.81 -18.27
CA GLN A 342 3.10 -19.58 -18.21
C GLN A 342 4.28 -18.77 -17.65
N THR A 343 4.34 -17.47 -17.97
CA THR A 343 5.33 -16.53 -17.42
C THR A 343 5.25 -16.44 -15.90
N ALA A 344 4.05 -16.29 -15.35
CA ALA A 344 3.82 -16.27 -13.91
C ALA A 344 4.19 -17.60 -13.24
N LYS A 345 3.85 -18.75 -13.86
CA LYS A 345 4.25 -20.07 -13.36
C LYS A 345 5.77 -20.21 -13.29
N ASN A 346 6.49 -19.72 -14.30
CA ASN A 346 7.96 -19.72 -14.32
C ASN A 346 8.54 -18.82 -13.23
N GLN A 347 7.99 -17.62 -13.03
CA GLN A 347 8.41 -16.70 -11.97
C GLN A 347 8.16 -17.29 -10.56
N ILE A 348 7.02 -17.94 -10.34
CA ILE A 348 6.73 -18.64 -9.08
C ILE A 348 7.78 -19.73 -8.80
N ALA A 349 8.20 -20.48 -9.83
CA ALA A 349 9.26 -21.48 -9.68
C ALA A 349 10.61 -20.84 -9.33
N VAL A 350 10.93 -19.67 -9.90
CA VAL A 350 12.12 -18.89 -9.54
C VAL A 350 12.03 -18.43 -8.07
N MET A 351 10.90 -17.87 -7.65
CA MET A 351 10.69 -17.41 -6.27
C MET A 351 10.88 -18.56 -5.28
N LYS A 352 10.29 -19.74 -5.56
CA LYS A 352 10.46 -20.94 -4.73
C LYS A 352 11.90 -21.42 -4.65
N ARG A 353 12.65 -21.43 -5.77
CA ARG A 353 14.08 -21.83 -5.76
C ARG A 353 14.95 -20.90 -4.92
N ASN A 354 14.57 -19.64 -4.77
CA ASN A 354 15.26 -18.67 -3.94
C ASN A 354 14.68 -18.57 -2.50
N GLY A 355 13.69 -19.40 -2.14
CA GLY A 355 13.05 -19.39 -0.82
C GLY A 355 12.14 -18.19 -0.56
N TRP A 356 11.77 -17.44 -1.60
CA TRP A 356 10.86 -16.29 -1.52
C TRP A 356 9.38 -16.68 -1.54
N ASP A 357 9.08 -17.96 -1.71
CA ASP A 357 7.72 -18.49 -1.73
C ASP A 357 6.98 -18.35 -0.40
N LYS A 358 7.70 -18.05 0.68
CA LYS A 358 7.14 -17.78 2.02
C LYS A 358 6.83 -16.31 2.28
N LEU A 359 7.04 -15.41 1.31
CA LEU A 359 6.71 -13.99 1.48
C LEU A 359 5.19 -13.73 1.31
N PRO A 360 4.65 -12.65 1.91
CA PRO A 360 3.29 -12.19 1.62
C PRO A 360 3.07 -11.83 0.14
N ILE A 361 1.82 -11.82 -0.29
CA ILE A 361 1.43 -11.45 -1.66
C ILE A 361 0.97 -9.99 -1.67
N CYS A 362 1.43 -9.23 -2.66
CA CYS A 362 0.94 -7.88 -2.95
C CYS A 362 0.22 -7.89 -4.31
N MET A 363 -1.11 -7.86 -4.30
CA MET A 363 -1.90 -7.88 -5.53
C MET A 363 -1.87 -6.53 -6.25
N ALA A 364 -1.32 -6.49 -7.47
CA ALA A 364 -1.43 -5.32 -8.35
C ALA A 364 -2.61 -5.52 -9.31
N LYS A 365 -3.72 -4.81 -9.08
CA LYS A 365 -4.90 -4.76 -9.96
C LYS A 365 -5.48 -3.35 -10.00
N THR A 366 -6.48 -3.14 -10.87
CA THR A 366 -7.32 -1.92 -10.85
C THR A 366 -7.92 -1.70 -9.46
N GLN A 367 -7.93 -0.44 -9.03
CA GLN A 367 -8.64 0.01 -7.83
C GLN A 367 -10.13 0.26 -8.05
N TYR A 368 -10.58 0.27 -9.31
CA TYR A 368 -11.98 0.43 -9.72
C TYR A 368 -12.60 -0.91 -10.06
#